data_AF-H7EJY9-F1
#
_entry.id   AF-H7EJY9-F1
#
_cell.length_a   1.000
_cell.length_b   1.000
_cell.length_c   1.000
_cell.angle_alpha   90.00
_cell.angle_beta   90.00
_cell.angle_gamma   90.00
#
_symmetry.space_group_name_H-M   'P 1'
#
loop_
_entity.id
_entity.type
_entity.pdbx_description
1 polymer ?
#
loop_
_entity_poly.entity_id
_entity_poly.type
_entity_poly.pdbx_seq_one_letter_code
_entity_poly.pdbx_strand_id
1 'polypeptide(L)'
;MKMNNNALSKIVVSCCALSAAFSVSALSFHADISLLAFPFAAAYTLVLSYFAVSKLFGIRPGAASSGGDPAFIPAVRTMMQYEPFVLLISFVLRRAGDEGTPYALDCIEVFLWCAVSVLVLVVLHFISPKSIRAWSPVWHQVLVDRKYEARKGRFGRRWLLVEALGWVDALVQAVFMVLLLNIFLVQLYEIPSESMVPEFLVKDRVVVFKVLNGPKFPLSDIGLPPVKKYGRGDIVVFRNPHYSADRKSEVRTFVSQLVFMCTLTMKNINVDESGMPKADPLVKRVVGVPGEQLVMVDGRLYSRTKDSPSFSVVEDDASWACWNLNAVKEPVKKGIREFVLSADDVAAMERVERAKSALSVEEAREKCAAIADEFDSLVEGGSVSSRKFGGGGEFSLSPRELFSFAYFDGIDRKSVSLFNAANRSEWFREFMTGWCASVPDFGDDMYAESNFKLNLLFKMKFGSVVVKNVENLLAGVPMSLWDDGGSEKDDLVSYVELLDRRSMPVFPASASDGTPSYIPENCYFMMGDNRFNSLDMRHSYEPHLASLAESDKFGVLYPSNIAPMYVPRSKILGVASYRFWPVSRKGVPGHTGM
;
A
#
# COMPACT_ATOMS: atom_id res chain seq x y z
N MET A 1 36.08 -31.20 21.09
CA MET A 1 35.44 -32.50 21.39
C MET A 1 35.55 -33.37 20.14
N LYS A 2 36.25 -34.52 20.19
CA LYS A 2 36.37 -35.39 19.00
C LYS A 2 35.02 -36.06 18.74
N MET A 3 34.46 -35.86 17.55
CA MET A 3 33.18 -36.47 17.16
C MET A 3 33.34 -38.00 17.02
N ASN A 4 32.39 -38.78 17.52
CA ASN A 4 32.35 -40.24 17.38
C ASN A 4 30.92 -40.72 17.08
N ASN A 5 30.77 -42.00 16.71
CA ASN A 5 29.47 -42.58 16.32
C ASN A 5 28.39 -42.38 17.39
N ASN A 6 28.75 -42.49 18.68
CA ASN A 6 27.81 -42.35 19.80
C ASN A 6 27.37 -40.90 20.03
N ALA A 7 28.25 -39.93 19.80
CA ALA A 7 27.90 -38.52 19.88
C ALA A 7 27.01 -38.11 18.70
N LEU A 8 27.35 -38.56 17.47
CA LEU A 8 26.54 -38.28 16.29
C LEU A 8 25.16 -38.95 16.37
N SER A 9 25.07 -40.19 16.84
CA SER A 9 23.79 -40.89 16.99
C SER A 9 22.87 -40.18 17.99
N LYS A 10 23.41 -39.66 19.10
CA LYS A 10 22.66 -38.83 20.05
C LYS A 10 22.08 -37.57 19.39
N ILE A 11 22.89 -36.84 18.61
CA ILE A 11 22.43 -35.63 17.90
C ILE A 11 21.31 -35.98 16.90
N VAL A 12 21.47 -37.07 16.14
CA VAL A 12 20.48 -37.54 15.17
C VAL A 12 19.17 -37.97 15.85
N VAL A 13 19.26 -38.72 16.95
CA VAL A 13 18.08 -39.11 17.74
C VAL A 13 17.37 -37.89 18.31
N SER A 14 18.10 -36.91 18.85
CA SER A 14 17.51 -35.65 19.32
C SER A 14 16.82 -34.88 18.19
N CYS A 15 17.43 -34.84 17.00
CA CYS A 15 16.83 -34.20 15.83
C CYS A 15 15.50 -34.86 15.47
N CYS A 16 15.47 -36.20 15.32
CA CYS A 16 14.25 -36.95 15.02
C CYS A 16 13.18 -36.81 16.12
N ALA A 17 13.58 -36.75 17.39
CA ALA A 17 12.66 -36.55 18.51
C ALA A 17 11.99 -35.17 18.45
N LEU A 18 12.74 -34.10 18.13
CA LEU A 18 12.17 -32.76 17.97
C LEU A 18 11.29 -32.66 16.72
N SER A 19 11.65 -33.31 15.61
CA SER A 19 10.78 -33.42 14.42
C SER A 19 9.47 -34.16 14.73
N ALA A 20 9.53 -35.19 15.57
CA ALA A 20 8.34 -35.91 16.02
C ALA A 20 7.46 -35.04 16.92
N ALA A 21 8.07 -34.27 17.84
CA ALA A 21 7.35 -33.30 18.65
C ALA A 21 6.67 -32.22 17.79
N PHE A 22 7.36 -31.70 16.77
CA PHE A 22 6.79 -30.76 15.79
C PHE A 22 5.61 -31.39 15.05
N SER A 23 5.77 -32.63 14.57
CA SER A 23 4.70 -33.33 13.87
C SER A 23 3.46 -33.42 14.75
N VAL A 24 3.61 -33.85 16.01
CA VAL A 24 2.50 -33.95 16.97
C VAL A 24 1.85 -32.59 17.25
N SER A 25 2.61 -31.51 17.38
CA SER A 25 2.02 -30.17 17.55
C SER A 25 1.23 -29.70 16.32
N ALA A 26 1.53 -30.26 15.14
CA ALA A 26 0.81 -29.96 13.91
C ALA A 26 -0.55 -30.67 13.78
N LEU A 27 -0.97 -31.43 14.80
CA LEU A 27 -2.26 -32.09 14.85
C LEU A 27 -3.40 -31.05 14.88
N SER A 28 -4.29 -31.13 13.90
CA SER A 28 -5.51 -30.33 13.80
C SER A 28 -6.74 -31.23 13.89
N PHE A 29 -7.79 -30.73 14.53
CA PHE A 29 -9.08 -31.42 14.65
C PHE A 29 -10.16 -30.78 13.76
N HIS A 30 -9.80 -29.79 12.94
CA HIS A 30 -10.72 -29.14 12.00
C HIS A 30 -10.82 -29.95 10.70
N ALA A 31 -12.03 -30.03 10.13
CA ALA A 31 -12.30 -30.75 8.89
C ALA A 31 -11.96 -29.91 7.64
N ASP A 32 -10.72 -29.42 7.57
CA ASP A 32 -10.20 -28.60 6.48
C ASP A 32 -8.78 -29.02 6.07
N ILE A 33 -8.09 -28.19 5.27
CA ILE A 33 -6.73 -28.49 4.79
C ILE A 33 -5.70 -28.65 5.93
N SER A 34 -5.95 -28.08 7.10
CA SER A 34 -5.06 -28.18 8.26
C SER A 34 -4.91 -29.62 8.77
N LEU A 35 -5.91 -30.48 8.54
CA LEU A 35 -5.87 -31.90 8.88
C LEU A 35 -4.72 -32.64 8.19
N LEU A 36 -4.26 -32.15 7.03
CA LEU A 36 -3.16 -32.75 6.28
C LEU A 36 -1.78 -32.45 6.88
N ALA A 37 -1.66 -31.46 7.77
CA ALA A 37 -0.38 -31.02 8.32
C ALA A 37 0.33 -32.13 9.12
N PHE A 38 -0.38 -32.75 10.06
CA PHE A 38 0.13 -33.86 10.88
C PHE A 38 0.54 -35.09 10.06
N PRO A 39 -0.34 -35.72 9.26
CA PRO A 39 0.03 -36.96 8.55
C PRO A 39 1.20 -36.72 7.58
N PHE A 40 1.29 -35.52 6.99
CA PHE A 40 2.41 -35.16 6.13
C PHE A 40 3.75 -35.10 6.89
N ALA A 41 3.82 -34.35 7.99
CA ALA A 41 5.04 -34.25 8.79
C ALA A 41 5.40 -35.57 9.50
N ALA A 42 4.41 -36.26 10.06
CA ALA A 42 4.60 -37.51 10.77
C ALA A 42 5.10 -38.61 9.85
N ALA A 43 4.51 -38.77 8.65
CA ALA A 43 4.97 -39.76 7.68
C ALA A 43 6.44 -39.54 7.29
N TYR A 44 6.82 -38.30 7.01
CA TYR A 44 8.20 -37.97 6.67
C TYR A 44 9.15 -38.25 7.84
N THR A 45 8.80 -37.78 9.04
CA THR A 45 9.58 -37.97 10.26
C THR A 45 9.77 -39.44 10.60
N LEU A 46 8.76 -40.28 10.40
CA LEU A 46 8.83 -41.73 10.62
C LEU A 46 9.82 -42.39 9.66
N VAL A 47 9.76 -42.06 8.37
CA VAL A 47 10.69 -42.60 7.37
C VAL A 47 12.12 -42.10 7.66
N LEU A 48 12.28 -40.83 8.02
CA LEU A 48 13.59 -40.27 8.40
C LEU A 48 14.15 -41.00 9.61
N SER A 49 13.35 -41.19 10.65
CA SER A 49 13.75 -41.90 11.87
C SER A 49 14.14 -43.34 11.58
N TYR A 50 13.39 -44.04 10.70
CA TYR A 50 13.71 -45.41 10.30
C TYR A 50 15.08 -45.50 9.61
N PHE A 51 15.39 -44.62 8.66
CA PHE A 51 16.68 -44.64 7.97
C PHE A 51 17.83 -44.12 8.84
N ALA A 52 17.60 -43.02 9.57
CA ALA A 52 18.63 -42.35 10.34
C ALA A 52 18.96 -43.06 11.66
N VAL A 53 17.96 -43.55 12.39
CA VAL A 53 18.17 -44.20 13.71
C VAL A 53 18.32 -45.71 13.55
N SER A 54 17.38 -46.35 12.85
CA SER A 54 17.33 -47.82 12.77
C SER A 54 18.31 -48.40 11.74
N LYS A 55 18.46 -47.80 10.55
CA LYS A 55 19.35 -48.35 9.50
C LYS A 55 20.79 -47.85 9.63
N LEU A 56 21.00 -46.55 9.82
CA LEU A 56 22.33 -45.97 9.89
C LEU A 56 23.06 -46.26 11.21
N PHE A 57 22.37 -46.22 12.36
CA PHE A 57 22.97 -46.49 13.67
C PHE A 57 22.56 -47.84 14.29
N GLY A 58 21.58 -48.54 13.72
CA GLY A 58 21.17 -49.86 14.22
C GLY A 58 20.48 -49.83 15.58
N ILE A 59 19.95 -48.67 15.97
CA ILE A 59 19.28 -48.47 17.25
C ILE A 59 17.82 -48.91 17.09
N ARG A 60 17.39 -49.94 17.84
CA ARG A 60 16.01 -50.41 17.88
C ARG A 60 15.44 -50.26 19.30
N PRO A 61 14.16 -49.87 19.45
CA PRO A 61 13.51 -49.90 20.76
C PRO A 61 13.49 -51.35 21.29
N GLY A 62 14.12 -51.58 22.44
CA GLY A 62 14.07 -52.88 23.14
C GLY A 62 15.02 -53.98 22.66
N ALA A 63 16.02 -53.70 21.81
CA ALA A 63 17.02 -54.68 21.37
C ALA A 63 18.46 -54.15 21.49
N ALA A 64 19.43 -55.05 21.70
CA ALA A 64 20.85 -54.70 21.70
C ALA A 64 21.28 -54.08 20.35
N SER A 65 22.07 -53.01 20.38
CA SER A 65 22.49 -52.27 19.18
C SER A 65 23.29 -53.18 18.23
N SER A 66 22.66 -53.63 17.15
CA SER A 66 23.37 -54.24 16.02
C SER A 66 24.09 -53.12 15.28
N GLY A 67 25.40 -53.24 14.99
CA GLY A 67 26.16 -52.20 14.30
C GLY A 67 25.41 -51.66 13.06
N GLY A 68 25.23 -50.33 13.00
CA GLY A 68 24.53 -49.67 11.91
C GLY A 68 25.30 -49.70 10.57
N ASP A 69 24.58 -49.47 9.47
CA ASP A 69 25.13 -49.56 8.11
C ASP A 69 25.43 -48.17 7.51
N PRO A 70 26.72 -47.81 7.31
CA PRO A 70 27.12 -46.54 6.69
C PRO A 70 26.60 -46.37 5.25
N ALA A 71 26.14 -47.43 4.58
CA ALA A 71 25.58 -47.33 3.24
C ALA A 71 24.33 -46.43 3.17
N PHE A 72 23.64 -46.19 4.28
CA PHE A 72 22.46 -45.31 4.31
C PHE A 72 22.79 -43.82 4.45
N ILE A 73 24.06 -43.45 4.63
CA ILE A 73 24.51 -42.05 4.77
C ILE A 73 23.99 -41.14 3.64
N PRO A 74 24.08 -41.49 2.33
CA PRO A 74 23.58 -40.62 1.27
C PRO A 74 22.07 -40.36 1.38
N ALA A 75 21.28 -41.39 1.70
CA ALA A 75 19.83 -41.27 1.86
C ALA A 75 19.49 -40.38 3.06
N VAL A 76 20.10 -40.65 4.22
CA VAL A 76 19.90 -39.84 5.44
C VAL A 76 20.31 -38.39 5.21
N ARG A 77 21.40 -38.14 4.48
CA ARG A 77 21.84 -36.79 4.14
C ARG A 77 20.79 -36.04 3.30
N THR A 78 20.29 -36.67 2.24
CA THR A 78 19.25 -36.05 1.39
C THR A 78 17.98 -35.80 2.20
N MET A 79 17.53 -36.76 3.01
CA MET A 79 16.34 -36.56 3.83
C MET A 79 16.52 -35.44 4.86
N MET A 80 17.68 -35.38 5.53
CA MET A 80 18.00 -34.29 6.45
C MET A 80 18.02 -32.92 5.74
N GLN A 81 18.43 -32.84 4.48
CA GLN A 81 18.36 -31.59 3.71
C GLN A 81 16.91 -31.13 3.46
N TYR A 82 15.98 -32.07 3.32
CA TYR A 82 14.58 -31.78 3.05
C TYR A 82 13.75 -31.52 4.31
N GLU A 83 14.20 -32.01 5.46
CA GLU A 83 13.50 -31.94 6.74
C GLU A 83 12.98 -30.52 7.08
N PRO A 84 13.78 -29.43 7.05
CA PRO A 84 13.26 -28.09 7.37
C PRO A 84 12.16 -27.62 6.42
N PHE A 85 12.19 -28.02 5.14
CA PHE A 85 11.17 -27.65 4.17
C PHE A 85 9.87 -28.40 4.40
N VAL A 86 9.95 -29.69 4.73
CA VAL A 86 8.77 -30.52 5.04
C VAL A 86 8.04 -29.98 6.28
N LEU A 87 8.78 -29.65 7.34
CA LEU A 87 8.20 -29.07 8.54
C LEU A 87 7.58 -27.68 8.26
N LEU A 88 8.23 -26.85 7.43
CA LEU A 88 7.66 -25.55 7.04
C LEU A 88 6.38 -25.71 6.20
N ILE A 89 6.32 -26.69 5.28
CA ILE A 89 5.09 -26.98 4.52
C ILE A 89 3.98 -27.42 5.48
N SER A 90 4.29 -28.29 6.44
CA SER A 90 3.32 -28.72 7.46
C SER A 90 2.79 -27.53 8.29
N PHE A 91 3.68 -26.61 8.71
CA PHE A 91 3.30 -25.36 9.38
C PHE A 91 2.30 -24.55 8.53
N VAL A 92 2.60 -24.37 7.24
CA VAL A 92 1.75 -23.62 6.31
C VAL A 92 0.40 -24.32 6.12
N LEU A 93 0.38 -25.64 5.92
CA LEU A 93 -0.84 -26.41 5.76
C LEU A 93 -1.75 -26.25 6.98
N ARG A 94 -1.17 -26.31 8.18
CA ARG A 94 -1.91 -26.12 9.43
C ARG A 94 -2.54 -24.73 9.50
N ARG A 95 -1.80 -23.69 9.13
CA ARG A 95 -2.29 -22.29 9.17
C ARG A 95 -3.17 -21.90 8.00
N ALA A 96 -3.18 -22.70 6.93
CA ALA A 96 -4.04 -22.49 5.77
C ALA A 96 -5.50 -22.92 5.98
N GLY A 97 -5.81 -23.56 7.12
CA GLY A 97 -7.18 -23.86 7.53
C GLY A 97 -8.05 -22.61 7.70
N ASP A 98 -9.36 -22.81 7.74
CA ASP A 98 -10.32 -21.71 7.87
C ASP A 98 -10.31 -21.15 9.30
N GLU A 99 -10.03 -22.00 10.30
CA GLU A 99 -9.99 -21.62 11.70
C GLU A 99 -8.61 -21.17 12.18
N GLY A 100 -8.59 -20.27 13.16
CA GLY A 100 -7.34 -19.74 13.71
C GLY A 100 -6.78 -20.66 14.78
N THR A 101 -5.47 -20.87 14.76
CA THR A 101 -4.80 -21.63 15.82
C THR A 101 -4.26 -20.71 16.91
N PRO A 102 -4.22 -21.17 18.18
CA PRO A 102 -3.61 -20.42 19.28
C PRO A 102 -2.19 -19.94 18.96
N TYR A 103 -1.90 -18.67 19.25
CA TYR A 103 -0.57 -18.06 19.06
C TYR A 103 0.54 -18.85 19.76
N ALA A 104 0.26 -19.43 20.93
CA ALA A 104 1.22 -20.24 21.67
C ALA A 104 1.67 -21.50 20.90
N LEU A 105 0.78 -22.13 20.12
CA LEU A 105 1.14 -23.29 19.30
C LEU A 105 2.06 -22.89 18.15
N ASP A 106 1.80 -21.75 17.51
CA ASP A 106 2.70 -21.21 16.49
C ASP A 106 4.10 -20.95 17.08
N CYS A 107 4.19 -20.42 18.32
CA CYS A 107 5.48 -20.19 18.99
C CYS A 107 6.25 -21.50 19.20
N ILE A 108 5.57 -22.54 19.66
CA ILE A 108 6.16 -23.87 19.89
C ILE A 108 6.69 -24.45 18.58
N GLU A 109 5.88 -24.42 17.52
CA GLU A 109 6.28 -24.96 16.22
C GLU A 109 7.45 -24.20 15.60
N VAL A 110 7.45 -22.86 15.67
CA VAL A 110 8.57 -22.05 15.17
C VAL A 110 9.85 -22.37 15.95
N PHE A 111 9.76 -22.49 17.27
CA PHE A 111 10.91 -22.87 18.10
C PHE A 111 11.45 -24.25 17.74
N LEU A 112 10.56 -25.25 17.61
CA LEU A 112 10.91 -26.60 17.20
C LEU A 112 11.53 -26.62 15.80
N TRP A 113 10.97 -25.88 14.85
CA TRP A 113 11.49 -25.75 13.49
C TRP A 113 12.90 -25.15 13.49
N CYS A 114 13.14 -24.08 14.26
CA CYS A 114 14.46 -23.49 14.42
C CYS A 114 15.46 -24.49 15.03
N ALA A 115 15.07 -25.19 16.10
CA ALA A 115 15.90 -26.18 16.77
C ALA A 115 16.27 -27.35 15.83
N VAL A 116 15.29 -27.90 15.12
CA VAL A 116 15.50 -28.95 14.10
C VAL A 116 16.41 -28.43 12.99
N SER A 117 16.17 -27.23 12.47
CA SER A 117 16.99 -26.66 11.39
C SER A 117 18.47 -26.51 11.81
N VAL A 118 18.74 -26.07 13.03
CA VAL A 118 20.12 -25.99 13.57
C VAL A 118 20.73 -27.39 13.72
N LEU A 119 20.00 -28.35 14.29
CA LEU A 119 20.49 -29.72 14.46
C LEU A 119 20.76 -30.39 13.10
N VAL A 120 19.89 -30.19 12.11
CA VAL A 120 20.07 -30.64 10.73
C VAL A 120 21.38 -30.10 10.17
N LEU A 121 21.67 -28.80 10.31
CA LEU A 121 22.94 -28.22 9.84
C LEU A 121 24.15 -28.86 10.53
N VAL A 122 24.06 -29.11 11.83
CA VAL A 122 25.10 -29.81 12.61
C VAL A 122 25.30 -31.24 12.10
N VAL A 123 24.22 -32.01 11.93
CA VAL A 123 24.25 -33.38 11.41
C VAL A 123 24.84 -33.41 9.99
N LEU A 124 24.40 -32.52 9.10
CA LEU A 124 24.89 -32.41 7.72
C LEU A 124 26.38 -32.04 7.67
N HIS A 125 26.85 -31.19 8.58
CA HIS A 125 28.27 -30.87 8.71
C HIS A 125 29.09 -32.13 9.05
N PHE A 126 28.65 -32.93 10.02
CA PHE A 126 29.38 -34.14 10.46
C PHE A 126 29.26 -35.32 9.50
N ILE A 127 28.13 -35.45 8.80
CA ILE A 127 27.88 -36.47 7.76
C ILE A 127 28.47 -36.05 6.40
N SER A 128 29.07 -34.86 6.29
CA SER A 128 29.72 -34.43 5.05
C SER A 128 30.93 -35.34 4.72
N PRO A 129 31.22 -35.62 3.44
CA PRO A 129 32.34 -36.48 3.06
C PRO A 129 33.70 -36.03 3.59
N LYS A 130 33.88 -34.71 3.75
CA LYS A 130 35.10 -34.10 4.31
C LYS A 130 35.21 -34.39 5.80
N SER A 131 34.13 -34.21 6.55
CA SER A 131 34.11 -34.47 7.99
C SER A 131 34.24 -35.96 8.29
N ILE A 132 33.48 -36.83 7.60
CA ILE A 132 33.56 -38.29 7.80
C ILE A 132 34.98 -38.79 7.63
N ARG A 133 35.72 -38.32 6.61
CA ARG A 133 37.13 -38.69 6.42
C ARG A 133 37.99 -38.38 7.64
N ALA A 134 37.72 -37.26 8.32
CA ALA A 134 38.51 -36.79 9.46
C ALA A 134 38.18 -37.53 10.77
N TRP A 135 36.91 -37.89 11.01
CA TRP A 135 36.49 -38.47 12.29
C TRP A 135 36.16 -39.98 12.24
N SER A 136 35.86 -40.55 11.06
CA SER A 136 35.62 -41.99 10.86
C SER A 136 36.17 -42.48 9.51
N PRO A 137 37.46 -42.90 9.47
CA PRO A 137 38.08 -43.47 8.27
C PRO A 137 37.36 -44.72 7.74
N VAL A 138 36.78 -45.53 8.64
CA VAL A 138 36.02 -46.75 8.29
C VAL A 138 34.78 -46.40 7.48
N TRP A 139 34.00 -45.42 7.91
CA TRP A 139 32.81 -44.97 7.17
C TRP A 139 33.21 -44.34 5.84
N HIS A 140 34.34 -43.63 5.79
CA HIS A 140 34.86 -43.07 4.55
C HIS A 140 35.17 -44.16 3.52
N GLN A 141 35.84 -45.24 3.95
CA GLN A 141 36.22 -46.36 3.09
C GLN A 141 35.00 -47.07 2.50
N VAL A 142 34.00 -47.41 3.32
CA VAL A 142 32.74 -48.03 2.86
C VAL A 142 32.04 -47.17 1.80
N LEU A 143 32.01 -45.84 2.00
CA LEU A 143 31.41 -44.92 1.03
C LEU A 143 32.21 -44.81 -0.28
N VAL A 144 33.54 -44.86 -0.21
CA VAL A 144 34.42 -44.83 -1.39
C VAL A 144 34.28 -46.13 -2.19
N ASP A 145 34.33 -47.28 -1.52
CA ASP A 145 34.22 -48.60 -2.14
C ASP A 145 32.87 -48.76 -2.85
N ARG A 146 31.78 -48.34 -2.20
CA ARG A 146 30.46 -48.34 -2.81
C ARG A 146 30.35 -47.39 -4.00
N LYS A 147 30.96 -46.21 -3.93
CA LYS A 147 30.99 -45.25 -5.04
C LYS A 147 31.81 -45.79 -6.21
N TYR A 148 32.88 -46.54 -5.95
CA TYR A 148 33.67 -47.24 -6.95
C TYR A 148 32.85 -48.34 -7.64
N GLU A 149 32.19 -49.21 -6.87
CA GLU A 149 31.32 -50.27 -7.40
C GLU A 149 30.12 -49.70 -8.20
N ALA A 150 29.47 -48.65 -7.70
CA ALA A 150 28.40 -47.96 -8.42
C ALA A 150 28.87 -47.33 -9.75
N ARG A 151 30.15 -46.95 -9.86
CA ARG A 151 30.72 -46.40 -11.10
C ARG A 151 31.06 -47.48 -12.13
N LYS A 152 31.36 -48.70 -11.69
CA LYS A 152 31.86 -49.83 -12.50
C LYS A 152 30.78 -50.42 -13.44
N GLY A 153 29.50 -50.17 -13.18
CA GLY A 153 28.35 -50.63 -13.98
C GLY A 153 27.63 -49.56 -14.83
N ARG A 154 28.25 -48.40 -15.10
CA ARG A 154 27.61 -47.29 -15.82
C ARG A 154 27.62 -47.46 -17.34
N PHE A 155 26.72 -48.28 -17.88
CA PHE A 155 26.31 -48.22 -19.28
C PHE A 155 24.80 -48.49 -19.40
N GLY A 156 24.04 -47.58 -20.04
CA GLY A 156 22.63 -47.77 -20.40
C GLY A 156 21.63 -46.75 -19.84
N ARG A 157 20.35 -46.91 -20.23
CA ARG A 157 19.23 -45.99 -19.92
C ARG A 157 19.00 -45.74 -18.42
N ARG A 158 19.31 -46.71 -17.55
CA ARG A 158 19.18 -46.57 -16.09
C ARG A 158 20.11 -45.51 -15.51
N TRP A 159 21.33 -45.36 -16.03
CA TRP A 159 22.24 -44.32 -15.59
C TRP A 159 21.75 -42.92 -15.97
N LEU A 160 21.23 -42.76 -17.21
CA LEU A 160 20.63 -41.50 -17.65
C LEU A 160 19.44 -41.08 -16.76
N LEU A 161 18.59 -42.03 -16.37
CA LEU A 161 17.47 -41.76 -15.46
C LEU A 161 17.95 -41.34 -14.05
N VAL A 162 18.96 -42.02 -13.49
CA VAL A 162 19.51 -41.67 -12.18
C VAL A 162 20.17 -40.29 -12.20
N GLU A 163 20.91 -39.98 -13.27
CA GLU A 163 21.53 -38.67 -13.45
C GLU A 163 20.46 -37.57 -13.60
N ALA A 164 19.43 -37.82 -14.42
CA ALA A 164 18.30 -36.91 -14.58
C ALA A 164 17.57 -36.65 -13.25
N LEU A 165 17.31 -37.70 -12.46
CA LEU A 165 16.73 -37.56 -11.11
C LEU A 165 17.64 -36.75 -10.18
N GLY A 166 18.96 -36.88 -10.28
CA GLY A 166 19.91 -36.06 -9.53
C GLY A 166 19.86 -34.58 -9.90
N TRP A 167 19.71 -34.27 -11.19
CA TRP A 167 19.51 -32.88 -11.64
C TRP A 167 18.16 -32.31 -11.19
N VAL A 168 17.09 -33.12 -11.21
CA VAL A 168 15.78 -32.72 -10.69
C VAL A 168 15.85 -32.46 -9.18
N ASP A 169 16.52 -33.33 -8.41
CA ASP A 169 16.73 -33.14 -6.96
C ASP A 169 17.46 -31.82 -6.67
N ALA A 170 18.55 -31.54 -7.38
CA ALA A 170 19.28 -30.28 -7.24
C ALA A 170 18.43 -29.05 -7.58
N LEU A 171 17.60 -29.13 -8.64
CA LEU A 171 16.67 -28.06 -9.02
C LEU A 171 15.61 -27.83 -7.95
N VAL A 172 15.00 -28.89 -7.43
CA VAL A 172 13.99 -28.83 -6.36
C VAL A 172 14.61 -28.18 -5.11
N GLN A 173 15.80 -28.59 -4.72
CA GLN A 173 16.51 -28.01 -3.58
C GLN A 173 16.81 -26.51 -3.79
N ALA A 174 17.22 -26.12 -5.00
CA ALA A 174 17.46 -24.72 -5.34
C ALA A 174 16.18 -23.87 -5.25
N VAL A 175 15.05 -24.39 -5.75
CA VAL A 175 13.74 -23.72 -5.66
C VAL A 175 13.33 -23.51 -4.20
N PHE A 176 13.45 -24.53 -3.36
CA PHE A 176 13.13 -24.42 -1.93
C PHE A 176 14.07 -23.47 -1.17
N MET A 177 15.36 -23.44 -1.53
CA MET A 177 16.30 -22.47 -0.98
C MET A 177 15.89 -21.03 -1.34
N VAL A 178 15.58 -20.78 -2.62
CA VAL A 178 15.09 -19.47 -3.07
C VAL A 178 13.79 -19.10 -2.38
N LEU A 179 12.88 -20.05 -2.16
CA LEU A 179 11.65 -19.83 -1.40
C LEU A 179 11.93 -19.36 0.03
N LEU A 180 12.85 -20.02 0.76
CA LEU A 180 13.25 -19.57 2.10
C LEU A 180 13.86 -18.18 2.08
N LEU A 181 14.73 -17.87 1.10
CA LEU A 181 15.30 -16.54 0.93
C LEU A 181 14.20 -15.49 0.71
N ASN A 182 13.20 -15.80 -0.11
CA ASN A 182 12.06 -14.92 -0.39
C ASN A 182 11.14 -14.70 0.82
N ILE A 183 10.96 -15.73 1.65
CA ILE A 183 10.16 -15.62 2.88
C ILE A 183 10.89 -14.74 3.91
N PHE A 184 12.17 -15.00 4.18
CA PHE A 184 12.86 -14.43 5.34
C PHE A 184 13.81 -13.27 5.05
N LEU A 185 14.47 -13.23 3.89
CA LEU A 185 15.59 -12.31 3.64
C LEU A 185 15.24 -11.22 2.65
N VAL A 186 14.97 -11.61 1.40
CA VAL A 186 14.91 -10.69 0.26
C VAL A 186 13.85 -11.14 -0.72
N GLN A 187 13.00 -10.22 -1.18
CA GLN A 187 12.05 -10.49 -2.27
C GLN A 187 12.24 -9.48 -3.39
N LEU A 188 12.12 -9.95 -4.63
CA LEU A 188 12.12 -9.10 -5.82
C LEU A 188 10.68 -8.72 -6.17
N TYR A 189 10.44 -7.43 -6.40
CA TYR A 189 9.16 -6.91 -6.86
C TYR A 189 9.32 -6.17 -8.17
N GLU A 190 8.31 -6.30 -9.04
CA GLU A 190 8.16 -5.48 -10.25
C GLU A 190 7.14 -4.38 -9.96
N ILE A 191 7.46 -3.13 -10.32
CA ILE A 191 6.60 -1.97 -10.09
C ILE A 191 5.48 -1.92 -11.14
N PRO A 192 4.20 -2.09 -10.74
CA PRO A 192 3.10 -2.17 -11.69
C PRO A 192 2.47 -0.81 -12.03
N SER A 193 2.66 0.21 -11.19
CA SER A 193 1.95 1.50 -11.25
C SER A 193 2.87 2.71 -11.28
N GLU A 194 2.31 3.86 -11.64
CA GLU A 194 3.05 5.14 -11.80
C GLU A 194 3.04 6.01 -10.56
N SER A 195 2.57 5.49 -9.43
CA SER A 195 2.45 6.27 -8.19
C SER A 195 3.81 6.66 -7.58
N MET A 196 4.90 5.98 -7.95
CA MET A 196 6.26 6.28 -7.48
C MET A 196 7.10 7.05 -8.53
N VAL A 197 6.50 7.55 -9.61
CA VAL A 197 7.21 8.39 -10.59
C VAL A 197 7.58 9.72 -9.92
N PRO A 198 8.80 10.28 -10.10
CA PRO A 198 9.86 9.86 -11.03
C PRO A 198 10.82 8.80 -10.49
N GLU A 199 10.80 8.51 -9.18
CA GLU A 199 11.72 7.57 -8.53
C GLU A 199 11.66 6.19 -9.19
N PHE A 200 10.46 5.60 -9.31
CA PHE A 200 10.24 4.34 -10.02
C PHE A 200 9.33 4.51 -11.24
N LEU A 201 9.71 3.87 -12.33
CA LEU A 201 8.89 3.74 -13.54
C LEU A 201 8.23 2.37 -13.58
N VAL A 202 7.16 2.24 -14.36
CA VAL A 202 6.50 0.94 -14.56
C VAL A 202 7.49 -0.06 -15.15
N LYS A 203 7.48 -1.30 -14.64
CA LYS A 203 8.43 -2.40 -14.95
C LYS A 203 9.84 -2.26 -14.35
N ASP A 204 10.10 -1.23 -13.54
CA ASP A 204 11.29 -1.24 -12.68
C ASP A 204 11.22 -2.47 -11.75
N ARG A 205 12.37 -3.10 -11.48
CA ARG A 205 12.45 -4.21 -10.52
C ARG A 205 13.34 -3.83 -9.35
N VAL A 206 12.76 -3.98 -8.16
CA VAL A 206 13.34 -3.55 -6.90
C VAL A 206 13.55 -4.74 -5.96
N VAL A 207 14.65 -4.68 -5.23
CA VAL A 207 15.02 -5.62 -4.18
C VAL A 207 14.49 -5.09 -2.85
N VAL A 208 13.67 -5.89 -2.19
CA VAL A 208 13.10 -5.57 -0.88
C VAL A 208 13.75 -6.43 0.17
N PHE A 209 14.38 -5.78 1.14
CA PHE A 209 14.97 -6.45 2.31
C PHE A 209 13.93 -6.55 3.43
N LYS A 210 13.72 -7.78 3.93
CA LYS A 210 12.73 -8.09 4.97
C LYS A 210 13.33 -8.24 6.35
N VAL A 211 14.63 -8.53 6.43
CA VAL A 211 15.36 -8.84 7.69
C VAL A 211 15.14 -7.77 8.76
N LEU A 212 15.26 -6.50 8.37
CA LEU A 212 15.16 -5.35 9.28
C LEU A 212 13.75 -5.16 9.87
N ASN A 213 12.73 -5.70 9.21
CA ASN A 213 11.35 -5.58 9.63
C ASN A 213 10.92 -6.69 10.61
N GLY A 214 11.77 -7.70 10.81
CA GLY A 214 11.37 -8.90 11.55
C GLY A 214 10.55 -9.82 10.65
N PRO A 215 11.19 -10.63 9.78
CA PRO A 215 10.47 -11.51 8.88
C PRO A 215 9.55 -12.45 9.67
N LYS A 216 8.29 -12.48 9.27
CA LYS A 216 7.26 -13.34 9.85
C LYS A 216 7.24 -14.70 9.18
N PHE A 217 6.89 -15.72 9.94
CA PHE A 217 6.55 -17.02 9.37
C PHE A 217 5.29 -16.88 8.50
N PRO A 218 5.19 -17.65 7.39
CA PRO A 218 4.04 -17.54 6.51
C PRO A 218 2.73 -17.81 7.26
N LEU A 219 1.71 -16.98 7.04
CA LEU A 219 0.38 -17.11 7.65
C LEU A 219 0.38 -17.05 9.20
N SER A 220 1.43 -16.50 9.81
CA SER A 220 1.52 -16.30 11.25
C SER A 220 2.05 -14.89 11.58
N ASP A 221 1.74 -14.41 12.78
CA ASP A 221 2.25 -13.14 13.30
C ASP A 221 3.60 -13.28 14.00
N ILE A 222 4.08 -14.50 14.21
CA ILE A 222 5.40 -14.75 14.80
C ILE A 222 6.49 -14.50 13.78
N GLY A 223 7.48 -13.72 14.20
CA GLY A 223 8.66 -13.42 13.43
C GLY A 223 9.81 -13.02 14.33
N LEU A 224 10.93 -12.68 13.71
CA LEU A 224 12.03 -12.06 14.43
C LEU A 224 11.60 -10.68 14.96
N PRO A 225 12.13 -10.23 16.10
CA PRO A 225 11.81 -8.91 16.62
C PRO A 225 12.25 -7.84 15.61
N PRO A 226 11.38 -6.86 15.32
CA PRO A 226 11.72 -5.76 14.44
C PRO A 226 12.86 -4.91 15.00
N VAL A 227 13.87 -4.62 14.17
CA VAL A 227 15.03 -3.81 14.60
C VAL A 227 14.97 -2.38 14.05
N LYS A 228 14.47 -2.19 12.82
CA LYS A 228 14.43 -0.86 12.17
C LYS A 228 13.19 -0.07 12.59
N LYS A 229 13.33 1.21 12.92
CA LYS A 229 12.20 2.18 12.88
C LYS A 229 12.19 2.83 11.50
N TYR A 230 11.01 3.04 10.92
CA TYR A 230 10.92 3.68 9.60
C TYR A 230 10.96 5.19 9.78
N GLY A 231 11.80 5.86 9.00
CA GLY A 231 11.89 7.32 8.98
C GLY A 231 11.11 7.89 7.81
N ARG A 232 10.89 9.21 7.83
CA ARG A 232 10.43 9.94 6.64
C ARG A 232 11.41 9.70 5.49
N GLY A 233 10.88 9.56 4.28
CA GLY A 233 11.66 9.30 3.07
C GLY A 233 11.96 7.83 2.79
N ASP A 234 11.79 6.92 3.76
CA ASP A 234 11.97 5.47 3.54
C ASP A 234 10.95 4.96 2.50
N ILE A 235 11.43 4.23 1.49
CA ILE A 235 10.54 3.57 0.53
C ILE A 235 10.24 2.15 1.00
N VAL A 236 8.96 1.87 1.23
CA VAL A 236 8.50 0.62 1.83
C VAL A 236 7.49 -0.09 0.94
N VAL A 237 7.48 -1.40 1.06
CA VAL A 237 6.48 -2.28 0.44
C VAL A 237 5.56 -2.79 1.53
N PHE A 238 4.26 -2.65 1.35
CA PHE A 238 3.27 -3.00 2.37
C PHE A 238 1.98 -3.53 1.75
N ARG A 239 1.18 -4.24 2.55
CA ARG A 239 -0.12 -4.73 2.13
C ARG A 239 -1.15 -3.60 2.09
N ASN A 240 -1.89 -3.50 1.00
CA ASN A 240 -2.90 -2.46 0.84
C ASN A 240 -3.97 -2.59 1.96
N PRO A 241 -4.20 -1.54 2.76
CA PRO A 241 -5.09 -1.59 3.91
C PRO A 241 -6.58 -1.62 3.55
N HIS A 242 -6.98 -1.25 2.33
CA HIS A 242 -8.37 -1.32 1.87
C HIS A 242 -8.87 -2.75 1.66
N TYR A 243 -7.96 -3.70 1.45
CA TYR A 243 -8.34 -5.09 1.30
C TYR A 243 -8.41 -5.79 2.65
N SER A 244 -9.46 -6.60 2.84
CA SER A 244 -9.62 -7.38 4.06
C SER A 244 -8.42 -8.31 4.27
N ALA A 245 -7.94 -8.36 5.51
CA ALA A 245 -6.89 -9.27 5.96
C ALA A 245 -7.48 -10.59 6.46
N ASP A 246 -8.61 -11.02 5.88
CA ASP A 246 -9.25 -12.26 6.27
C ASP A 246 -8.33 -13.45 5.99
N ARG A 247 -8.40 -14.50 6.82
CA ARG A 247 -7.52 -15.67 6.68
C ARG A 247 -7.54 -16.25 5.27
N LYS A 248 -8.74 -16.37 4.66
CA LYS A 248 -8.90 -16.84 3.28
C LYS A 248 -8.16 -15.98 2.27
N SER A 249 -8.18 -14.65 2.45
CA SER A 249 -7.48 -13.72 1.56
C SER A 249 -5.97 -13.81 1.73
N GLU A 250 -5.47 -14.02 2.95
CA GLU A 250 -4.04 -14.23 3.23
C GLU A 250 -3.52 -15.53 2.62
N VAL A 251 -4.25 -16.63 2.82
CA VAL A 251 -3.92 -17.95 2.24
C VAL A 251 -3.92 -17.86 0.72
N ARG A 252 -4.96 -17.28 0.13
CA ARG A 252 -5.04 -17.06 -1.32
C ARG A 252 -3.87 -16.23 -1.82
N THR A 253 -3.50 -15.15 -1.14
CA THR A 253 -2.36 -14.29 -1.52
C THR A 253 -1.05 -15.07 -1.47
N PHE A 254 -0.81 -15.84 -0.39
CA PHE A 254 0.39 -16.66 -0.25
C PHE A 254 0.49 -17.74 -1.33
N VAL A 255 -0.59 -18.50 -1.57
CA VAL A 255 -0.65 -19.52 -2.64
C VAL A 255 -0.47 -18.87 -4.01
N SER A 256 -1.07 -17.71 -4.25
CA SER A 256 -0.91 -16.95 -5.50
C SER A 256 0.54 -16.58 -5.75
N GLN A 257 1.26 -16.14 -4.72
CA GLN A 257 2.69 -15.82 -4.82
C GLN A 257 3.53 -17.07 -5.13
N LEU A 258 3.22 -18.21 -4.51
CA LEU A 258 3.90 -19.48 -4.82
C LEU A 258 3.64 -19.92 -6.27
N VAL A 259 2.39 -19.87 -6.73
CA VAL A 259 2.03 -20.19 -8.12
C VAL A 259 2.73 -19.24 -9.08
N PHE A 260 2.73 -17.95 -8.80
CA PHE A 260 3.40 -16.95 -9.62
C PHE A 260 4.92 -17.22 -9.71
N MET A 261 5.56 -17.58 -8.60
CA MET A 261 6.97 -17.94 -8.57
C MET A 261 7.25 -19.24 -9.36
N CYS A 262 6.48 -20.30 -9.12
CA CYS A 262 6.66 -21.60 -9.77
C CYS A 262 6.32 -21.56 -11.28
N THR A 263 5.47 -20.63 -11.71
CA THR A 263 5.14 -20.39 -13.12
C THR A 263 6.03 -19.34 -13.77
N LEU A 264 7.16 -18.97 -13.16
CA LEU A 264 8.10 -17.96 -13.69
C LEU A 264 7.39 -16.66 -14.08
N THR A 265 6.56 -16.13 -13.20
CA THR A 265 5.77 -14.89 -13.36
C THR A 265 4.66 -14.93 -14.42
N MET A 266 4.34 -16.10 -14.98
CA MET A 266 3.34 -16.21 -16.05
C MET A 266 1.89 -16.08 -15.56
N LYS A 267 1.56 -16.57 -14.36
CA LYS A 267 0.16 -16.64 -13.89
C LYS A 267 -0.02 -15.97 -12.54
N ASN A 268 -0.74 -14.85 -12.52
CA ASN A 268 -1.24 -14.23 -11.28
C ASN A 268 -2.71 -14.63 -11.08
N ILE A 269 -3.00 -15.31 -9.97
CA ILE A 269 -4.36 -15.76 -9.59
C ILE A 269 -4.99 -14.90 -8.48
N ASN A 270 -4.27 -13.87 -8.00
CA ASN A 270 -4.75 -12.95 -6.99
C ASN A 270 -5.59 -11.85 -7.66
N VAL A 271 -6.88 -12.11 -7.83
CA VAL A 271 -7.85 -11.16 -8.38
C VAL A 271 -8.80 -10.65 -7.30
N ASP A 272 -9.20 -9.39 -7.42
CA ASP A 272 -10.21 -8.73 -6.61
C ASP A 272 -11.63 -9.21 -6.97
N GLU A 273 -12.64 -8.64 -6.29
CA GLU A 273 -14.07 -8.97 -6.48
C GLU A 273 -14.57 -8.63 -7.90
N SER A 274 -13.91 -7.72 -8.60
CA SER A 274 -14.19 -7.35 -9.99
C SER A 274 -13.44 -8.21 -11.02
N GLY A 275 -12.67 -9.20 -10.56
CA GLY A 275 -11.88 -10.09 -11.42
C GLY A 275 -10.59 -9.47 -11.96
N MET A 276 -10.21 -8.28 -11.48
CA MET A 276 -8.98 -7.59 -11.85
C MET A 276 -7.84 -8.00 -10.91
N PRO A 277 -6.57 -7.98 -11.36
CA PRO A 277 -5.44 -8.27 -10.49
C PRO A 277 -5.40 -7.32 -9.28
N LYS A 278 -5.42 -7.89 -8.08
CA LYS A 278 -5.39 -7.13 -6.82
C LYS A 278 -4.11 -6.29 -6.73
N ALA A 279 -4.24 -5.00 -6.48
CA ALA A 279 -3.10 -4.07 -6.32
C ALA A 279 -2.43 -4.24 -4.94
N ASP A 280 -1.83 -5.41 -4.71
CA ASP A 280 -1.22 -5.81 -3.44
C ASP A 280 0.02 -6.68 -3.73
N PRO A 281 1.23 -6.29 -3.26
CA PRO A 281 1.53 -5.17 -2.36
C PRO A 281 1.74 -3.83 -3.07
N LEU A 282 1.64 -2.76 -2.28
CA LEU A 282 1.92 -1.38 -2.70
C LEU A 282 3.36 -1.00 -2.34
N VAL A 283 3.96 -0.15 -3.17
CA VAL A 283 5.25 0.49 -2.93
C VAL A 283 5.02 1.99 -2.77
N LYS A 284 5.35 2.54 -1.61
CA LYS A 284 5.18 3.98 -1.30
C LYS A 284 6.33 4.48 -0.43
N ARG A 285 6.45 5.80 -0.34
CA ARG A 285 7.37 6.48 0.57
C ARG A 285 6.69 6.80 1.89
N VAL A 286 7.40 6.65 3.00
CA VAL A 286 6.94 7.08 4.32
C VAL A 286 7.00 8.60 4.36
N VAL A 287 5.85 9.21 4.62
CA VAL A 287 5.68 10.66 4.63
C VAL A 287 5.33 11.16 6.03
N GLY A 288 4.59 10.41 6.82
CA GLY A 288 4.34 10.70 8.24
C GLY A 288 4.81 9.59 9.16
N VAL A 289 5.35 9.97 10.31
CA VAL A 289 5.87 9.06 11.34
C VAL A 289 5.04 9.14 12.63
N PRO A 290 5.18 8.19 13.57
CA PRO A 290 4.46 8.24 14.84
C PRO A 290 4.65 9.56 15.59
N GLY A 291 3.58 10.03 16.22
CA GLY A 291 3.58 11.28 17.00
C GLY A 291 3.30 12.55 16.19
N GLU A 292 3.06 12.43 14.88
CA GLU A 292 2.76 13.55 14.00
C GLU A 292 1.27 13.66 13.67
N GLN A 293 0.81 14.88 13.45
CA GLN A 293 -0.46 15.18 12.80
C GLN A 293 -0.12 15.96 11.52
N LEU A 294 -0.78 15.61 10.42
CA LEU A 294 -0.50 16.06 9.07
C LEU A 294 -1.68 16.82 8.50
N VAL A 295 -1.41 17.74 7.58
CA VAL A 295 -2.43 18.38 6.73
C VAL A 295 -1.78 18.69 5.39
N MET A 296 -2.55 18.65 4.30
CA MET A 296 -2.05 18.99 2.98
C MET A 296 -2.94 20.06 2.36
N VAL A 297 -2.33 21.14 1.89
CA VAL A 297 -3.03 22.24 1.21
C VAL A 297 -2.24 22.57 -0.05
N ASP A 298 -2.91 22.53 -1.20
CA ASP A 298 -2.35 22.92 -2.51
C ASP A 298 -1.09 22.12 -2.88
N GLY A 299 -1.08 20.86 -2.45
CA GLY A 299 0.01 19.92 -2.57
C GLY A 299 1.24 20.20 -1.72
N ARG A 300 1.17 21.13 -0.76
CA ARG A 300 2.17 21.29 0.29
C ARG A 300 1.74 20.51 1.52
N LEU A 301 2.64 19.68 2.03
CA LEU A 301 2.43 18.92 3.25
C LEU A 301 2.94 19.72 4.45
N TYR A 302 2.11 19.78 5.49
CA TYR A 302 2.46 20.34 6.77
C TYR A 302 2.35 19.28 7.85
N SER A 303 3.13 19.43 8.90
CA SER A 303 3.06 18.58 10.09
C SER A 303 3.22 19.36 11.37
N ARG A 304 2.65 18.82 12.44
CA ARG A 304 2.85 19.26 13.81
C ARG A 304 3.02 18.07 14.74
N THR A 305 3.59 18.32 15.91
CA THR A 305 3.79 17.31 16.96
C THR A 305 3.22 17.82 18.28
N LYS A 306 3.33 17.02 19.34
CA LYS A 306 2.99 17.50 20.70
C LYS A 306 3.92 18.61 21.18
N ASP A 307 5.18 18.59 20.75
CA ASP A 307 6.19 19.56 21.17
C ASP A 307 6.18 20.84 20.32
N SER A 308 5.71 20.75 19.06
CA SER A 308 5.52 21.87 18.15
C SER A 308 4.07 21.91 17.68
N PRO A 309 3.18 22.64 18.38
CA PRO A 309 1.74 22.59 18.17
C PRO A 309 1.27 23.29 16.88
N SER A 310 2.08 24.19 16.32
CA SER A 310 1.78 24.86 15.06
C SER A 310 2.22 24.01 13.87
N PHE A 311 1.41 24.02 12.80
CA PHE A 311 1.76 23.35 11.54
C PHE A 311 2.96 24.02 10.87
N SER A 312 3.95 23.22 10.51
CA SER A 312 5.14 23.62 9.78
C SER A 312 5.27 22.81 8.49
N VAL A 313 5.84 23.41 7.46
CA VAL A 313 6.07 22.75 6.17
C VAL A 313 7.02 21.57 6.36
N VAL A 314 6.68 20.42 5.76
CA VAL A 314 7.58 19.26 5.72
C VAL A 314 8.54 19.45 4.54
N GLU A 315 9.66 20.12 4.77
CA GLU A 315 10.66 20.43 3.73
C GLU A 315 11.17 19.19 3.00
N ASP A 316 11.38 18.10 3.74
CA ASP A 316 11.78 16.81 3.17
C ASP A 316 10.78 16.33 2.10
N ASP A 317 9.48 16.58 2.28
CA ASP A 317 8.44 16.12 1.37
C ASP A 317 8.56 16.75 -0.02
N ALA A 318 8.95 18.02 -0.07
CA ALA A 318 9.13 18.77 -1.31
C ALA A 318 10.29 18.23 -2.15
N SER A 319 11.26 17.52 -1.55
CA SER A 319 12.42 16.98 -2.27
C SER A 319 12.09 15.80 -3.18
N TRP A 320 11.00 15.07 -2.89
CA TRP A 320 10.57 13.89 -3.64
C TRP A 320 9.14 13.98 -4.21
N ALA A 321 8.29 14.84 -3.66
CA ALA A 321 6.93 15.03 -4.18
C ALA A 321 6.95 15.58 -5.61
N CYS A 322 6.32 14.87 -6.52
CA CYS A 322 6.10 15.29 -7.90
C CYS A 322 4.61 15.49 -8.15
N TRP A 323 4.20 16.75 -8.28
CA TRP A 323 2.86 17.13 -8.73
C TRP A 323 2.83 17.38 -10.24
N ASN A 324 3.87 18.00 -10.79
CA ASN A 324 3.95 18.31 -12.21
C ASN A 324 4.88 17.33 -12.94
N LEU A 325 4.30 16.25 -13.49
CA LEU A 325 5.04 15.29 -14.32
C LEU A 325 5.55 15.91 -15.64
N ASN A 326 4.93 16.98 -16.13
CA ASN A 326 5.35 17.62 -17.38
C ASN A 326 6.75 18.24 -17.28
N ALA A 327 7.17 18.61 -16.06
CA ALA A 327 8.47 19.20 -15.74
C ALA A 327 9.60 18.17 -15.50
N VAL A 328 9.28 16.87 -15.52
CA VAL A 328 10.27 15.80 -15.29
C VAL A 328 11.23 15.68 -16.49
N LYS A 329 12.50 15.36 -16.21
CA LYS A 329 13.56 15.19 -17.22
C LYS A 329 13.17 14.17 -18.30
N GLU A 330 13.53 14.45 -19.55
CA GLU A 330 13.21 13.64 -20.75
C GLU A 330 13.42 12.12 -20.62
N PRO A 331 14.52 11.60 -20.04
CA PRO A 331 14.71 10.16 -19.93
C PRO A 331 13.65 9.46 -19.09
N VAL A 332 13.13 10.14 -18.05
CA VAL A 332 12.08 9.63 -17.18
C VAL A 332 10.72 9.87 -17.82
N LYS A 333 10.52 11.03 -18.45
CA LYS A 333 9.29 11.42 -19.14
C LYS A 333 8.84 10.39 -20.19
N LYS A 334 9.78 9.79 -20.93
CA LYS A 334 9.52 8.71 -21.91
C LYS A 334 8.94 7.42 -21.31
N GLY A 335 9.13 7.18 -20.02
CA GLY A 335 8.60 6.01 -19.33
C GLY A 335 7.30 6.26 -18.59
N ILE A 336 6.77 7.49 -18.63
CA ILE A 336 5.46 7.85 -18.10
C ILE A 336 4.41 7.51 -19.18
N ARG A 337 3.37 6.78 -18.80
CA ARG A 337 2.27 6.39 -19.69
C ARG A 337 1.13 7.38 -19.63
N GLU A 338 0.83 7.91 -18.44
CA GLU A 338 -0.32 8.77 -18.22
C GLU A 338 0.07 10.08 -17.56
N PHE A 339 -0.28 11.19 -18.22
CA PHE A 339 -0.22 12.52 -17.64
C PHE A 339 -1.62 12.90 -17.20
N VAL A 340 -1.83 13.00 -15.89
CA VAL A 340 -3.14 13.34 -15.31
C VAL A 340 -3.58 14.74 -15.73
N LEU A 341 -2.64 15.67 -15.84
CA LEU A 341 -2.87 17.06 -16.21
C LEU A 341 -1.94 17.46 -17.35
N SER A 342 -2.48 18.16 -18.34
CA SER A 342 -1.69 18.85 -19.36
C SER A 342 -0.95 20.05 -18.76
N ALA A 343 -0.06 20.67 -19.53
CA ALA A 343 0.64 21.88 -19.08
C ALA A 343 -0.33 23.04 -18.82
N ASP A 344 -1.39 23.16 -19.62
CA ASP A 344 -2.40 24.20 -19.48
C ASP A 344 -3.29 23.96 -18.26
N ASP A 345 -3.64 22.70 -17.96
CA ASP A 345 -4.40 22.33 -16.77
C ASP A 345 -3.61 22.63 -15.49
N VAL A 346 -2.29 22.37 -15.50
CA VAL A 346 -1.41 22.74 -14.36
C VAL A 346 -1.40 24.25 -14.18
N ALA A 347 -1.29 25.02 -15.26
CA ALA A 347 -1.31 26.47 -15.19
C ALA A 347 -2.67 27.01 -14.69
N ALA A 348 -3.78 26.39 -15.09
CA ALA A 348 -5.13 26.69 -14.60
C ALA A 348 -5.27 26.46 -13.10
N MET A 349 -4.86 25.28 -12.63
CA MET A 349 -4.84 24.93 -11.22
C MET A 349 -3.99 25.92 -10.41
N GLU A 350 -2.78 26.26 -10.87
CA GLU A 350 -1.90 27.23 -10.20
C GLU A 350 -2.46 28.66 -10.21
N ARG A 351 -3.32 29.04 -11.16
CA ARG A 351 -4.03 30.33 -11.12
C ARG A 351 -5.04 30.35 -9.99
N VAL A 352 -5.84 29.29 -9.83
CA VAL A 352 -6.82 29.18 -8.74
C VAL A 352 -6.14 29.18 -7.38
N GLU A 353 -5.05 28.42 -7.21
CA GLU A 353 -4.29 28.38 -5.95
C GLU A 353 -3.70 29.74 -5.59
N ARG A 354 -3.19 30.49 -6.57
CA ARG A 354 -2.70 31.86 -6.35
C ARG A 354 -3.83 32.83 -5.99
N ALA A 355 -4.96 32.77 -6.70
CA ALA A 355 -6.12 33.61 -6.39
C ALA A 355 -6.64 33.33 -4.97
N LYS A 356 -6.73 32.05 -4.61
CA LYS A 356 -7.21 31.59 -3.30
C LYS A 356 -6.25 31.96 -2.17
N SER A 357 -4.94 31.77 -2.34
CA SER A 357 -3.94 32.10 -1.31
C SER A 357 -3.76 33.61 -1.13
N ALA A 358 -3.97 34.41 -2.17
CA ALA A 358 -3.93 35.87 -2.09
C ALA A 358 -5.20 36.47 -1.45
N LEU A 359 -6.34 35.75 -1.49
CA LEU A 359 -7.61 36.25 -1.00
C LEU A 359 -7.66 36.28 0.54
N SER A 360 -7.93 37.46 1.09
CA SER A 360 -8.34 37.60 2.50
C SER A 360 -9.86 37.51 2.64
N VAL A 361 -10.34 37.06 3.81
CA VAL A 361 -11.78 36.92 4.07
C VAL A 361 -12.46 38.29 4.11
N GLU A 362 -11.77 39.32 4.62
CA GLU A 362 -12.22 40.70 4.65
C GLU A 362 -12.36 41.29 3.24
N GLU A 363 -11.36 41.09 2.37
CA GLU A 363 -11.45 41.53 0.97
C GLU A 363 -12.59 40.84 0.23
N ALA A 364 -12.79 39.54 0.47
CA ALA A 364 -13.92 38.81 -0.10
C ALA A 364 -15.27 39.36 0.39
N ARG A 365 -15.37 39.75 1.67
CA ARG A 365 -16.57 40.38 2.24
C ARG A 365 -16.89 41.69 1.52
N GLU A 366 -15.90 42.56 1.35
CA GLU A 366 -16.06 43.85 0.66
C GLU A 366 -16.48 43.65 -0.80
N LYS A 367 -15.81 42.74 -1.54
CA LYS A 367 -16.14 42.44 -2.93
C LYS A 367 -17.55 41.87 -3.09
N CYS A 368 -17.93 40.92 -2.24
CA CYS A 368 -19.27 40.34 -2.27
C CYS A 368 -20.36 41.36 -1.96
N ALA A 369 -20.12 42.26 -0.99
CA ALA A 369 -21.04 43.35 -0.69
C ALA A 369 -21.16 44.33 -1.87
N ALA A 370 -20.05 44.71 -2.49
CA ALA A 370 -20.04 45.60 -3.66
C ALA A 370 -20.83 45.01 -4.85
N ILE A 371 -20.65 43.71 -5.14
CA ILE A 371 -21.41 43.01 -6.18
C ILE A 371 -22.91 42.98 -5.86
N ALA A 372 -23.28 42.77 -4.59
CA ALA A 372 -24.68 42.81 -4.17
C ALA A 372 -25.30 44.21 -4.30
N ASP A 373 -24.56 45.25 -3.93
CA ASP A 373 -24.97 46.65 -4.08
C ASP A 373 -25.12 47.04 -5.55
N GLU A 374 -24.21 46.57 -6.42
CA GLU A 374 -24.29 46.78 -7.87
C GLU A 374 -25.56 46.13 -8.45
N PHE A 375 -25.88 44.89 -8.07
CA PHE A 375 -27.12 44.24 -8.47
C PHE A 375 -28.36 45.02 -8.03
N ASP A 376 -28.42 45.45 -6.77
CA ASP A 376 -29.55 46.22 -6.26
C ASP A 376 -29.70 47.56 -7.00
N SER A 377 -28.60 48.23 -7.34
CA SER A 377 -28.62 49.46 -8.12
C SER A 377 -29.17 49.26 -9.54
N LEU A 378 -28.88 48.13 -10.18
CA LEU A 378 -29.44 47.78 -11.50
C LEU A 378 -30.94 47.47 -11.41
N VAL A 379 -31.37 46.85 -10.31
CA VAL A 379 -32.80 46.58 -10.05
C VAL A 379 -33.58 47.87 -9.77
N GLU A 380 -33.00 48.82 -9.03
CA GLU A 380 -33.63 50.11 -8.72
C GLU A 380 -33.60 51.10 -9.91
N GLY A 381 -32.45 51.20 -10.60
CA GLY A 381 -32.25 52.07 -11.76
C GLY A 381 -32.89 51.55 -13.05
N GLY A 382 -33.14 50.24 -13.12
CA GLY A 382 -33.86 49.58 -14.19
C GLY A 382 -35.36 49.87 -14.16
N SER A 383 -35.77 51.08 -14.57
CA SER A 383 -37.16 51.34 -14.99
C SER A 383 -37.44 50.63 -16.32
N VAL A 384 -37.42 49.30 -16.34
CA VAL A 384 -38.11 48.54 -17.39
C VAL A 384 -39.59 48.73 -17.12
N SER A 385 -40.30 49.35 -18.06
CA SER A 385 -41.74 49.56 -18.00
C SER A 385 -42.41 48.32 -17.38
N SER A 386 -43.16 48.55 -16.32
CA SER A 386 -43.89 47.59 -15.47
C SER A 386 -44.96 46.76 -16.19
N ARG A 387 -44.79 46.49 -17.48
CA ARG A 387 -45.65 45.67 -18.33
C ARG A 387 -44.79 44.79 -19.24
N LYS A 388 -44.37 43.61 -18.77
CA LYS A 388 -44.42 42.36 -19.58
C LYS A 388 -43.87 41.10 -18.93
N PHE A 389 -43.10 41.19 -17.84
CA PHE A 389 -42.60 39.99 -17.17
C PHE A 389 -43.36 39.78 -15.87
N GLY A 390 -44.44 39.00 -15.94
CA GLY A 390 -45.13 38.53 -14.75
C GLY A 390 -44.23 37.57 -13.98
N GLY A 391 -43.82 37.95 -12.78
CA GLY A 391 -43.03 37.11 -11.87
C GLY A 391 -43.60 37.19 -10.47
N GLY A 392 -44.44 36.23 -10.10
CA GLY A 392 -45.00 36.08 -8.75
C GLY A 392 -44.33 34.98 -7.93
N GLY A 393 -43.24 34.40 -8.44
CA GLY A 393 -42.51 33.30 -7.78
C GLY A 393 -41.27 33.78 -7.04
N GLU A 394 -40.87 32.99 -6.04
CA GLU A 394 -39.57 33.13 -5.36
C GLU A 394 -38.48 32.39 -6.14
N PHE A 395 -37.30 33.00 -6.22
CA PHE A 395 -36.09 32.35 -6.73
C PHE A 395 -35.43 31.52 -5.64
N SER A 396 -34.93 30.35 -6.01
CA SER A 396 -34.11 29.48 -5.16
C SER A 396 -33.26 28.56 -6.03
N LEU A 397 -32.11 28.14 -5.52
CA LEU A 397 -31.31 27.08 -6.12
C LEU A 397 -31.61 25.75 -5.43
N SER A 398 -31.80 24.70 -6.23
CA SER A 398 -31.88 23.33 -5.72
C SER A 398 -30.50 22.83 -5.25
N PRO A 399 -30.43 21.81 -4.37
CA PRO A 399 -29.15 21.21 -3.99
C PRO A 399 -28.32 20.72 -5.18
N ARG A 400 -28.99 20.26 -6.25
CA ARG A 400 -28.32 19.83 -7.48
C ARG A 400 -27.58 20.99 -8.18
N GLU A 401 -28.13 22.19 -8.12
CA GLU A 401 -27.53 23.39 -8.71
C GLU A 401 -26.41 23.97 -7.86
N LEU A 402 -26.22 23.50 -6.62
CA LEU A 402 -25.07 23.84 -5.79
C LEU A 402 -23.86 22.92 -6.04
N PHE A 403 -24.00 21.85 -6.83
CA PHE A 403 -22.84 21.03 -7.21
C PHE A 403 -21.87 21.80 -8.08
N SER A 404 -20.57 21.62 -7.88
CA SER A 404 -19.50 22.31 -8.62
C SER A 404 -19.69 22.28 -10.14
N PHE A 405 -20.04 21.13 -10.71
CA PHE A 405 -20.29 20.96 -12.15
C PHE A 405 -21.58 21.62 -12.66
N ALA A 406 -22.54 21.91 -11.78
CA ALA A 406 -23.84 22.50 -12.12
C ALA A 406 -24.00 23.96 -11.63
N TYR A 407 -23.02 24.46 -10.86
CA TYR A 407 -23.08 25.76 -10.18
C TYR A 407 -23.37 26.88 -11.18
N PHE A 408 -22.62 26.89 -12.28
CA PHE A 408 -22.74 27.85 -13.36
C PHE A 408 -23.57 27.35 -14.56
N ASP A 409 -24.09 26.11 -14.53
CA ASP A 409 -24.89 25.60 -15.65
C ASP A 409 -26.17 26.43 -15.80
N GLY A 410 -26.47 26.85 -17.04
CA GLY A 410 -27.59 27.73 -17.35
C GLY A 410 -27.59 29.06 -16.57
N ILE A 411 -26.41 29.61 -16.24
CA ILE A 411 -26.30 30.85 -15.45
C ILE A 411 -27.02 32.04 -16.10
N ASP A 412 -27.09 32.09 -17.43
CA ASP A 412 -27.88 33.04 -18.21
C ASP A 412 -29.37 32.98 -17.83
N ARG A 413 -29.97 31.79 -17.85
CA ARG A 413 -31.37 31.57 -17.49
C ARG A 413 -31.61 31.79 -16.00
N LYS A 414 -30.68 31.37 -15.14
CA LYS A 414 -30.73 31.64 -13.70
C LYS A 414 -30.74 33.15 -13.43
N SER A 415 -29.91 33.91 -14.14
CA SER A 415 -29.83 35.39 -14.01
C SER A 415 -31.16 36.05 -14.40
N VAL A 416 -31.75 35.64 -15.53
CA VAL A 416 -33.07 36.16 -15.97
C VAL A 416 -34.17 35.76 -14.99
N SER A 417 -34.17 34.52 -14.49
CA SER A 417 -35.15 34.03 -13.52
C SER A 417 -35.06 34.80 -12.20
N LEU A 418 -33.84 34.98 -11.68
CA LEU A 418 -33.56 35.76 -10.48
C LEU A 418 -34.03 37.20 -10.66
N PHE A 419 -33.68 37.87 -11.76
CA PHE A 419 -34.08 39.25 -12.02
C PHE A 419 -35.61 39.44 -12.04
N ASN A 420 -36.36 38.43 -12.49
CA ASN A 420 -37.82 38.48 -12.52
C ASN A 420 -38.51 38.02 -11.23
N ALA A 421 -37.77 37.52 -10.24
CA ALA A 421 -38.34 37.00 -9.01
C ALA A 421 -38.79 38.10 -8.03
N ALA A 422 -39.73 37.76 -7.16
CA ALA A 422 -40.24 38.67 -6.13
C ALA A 422 -39.20 38.94 -5.02
N ASN A 423 -38.43 37.93 -4.64
CA ASN A 423 -37.39 37.96 -3.60
C ASN A 423 -35.97 38.24 -4.15
N ARG A 424 -35.85 38.82 -5.34
CA ARG A 424 -34.57 38.91 -6.09
C ARG A 424 -33.41 39.57 -5.32
N SER A 425 -33.66 40.76 -4.75
CA SER A 425 -32.64 41.52 -4.00
C SER A 425 -32.29 40.84 -2.68
N GLU A 426 -33.31 40.38 -1.95
CA GLU A 426 -33.12 39.64 -0.69
C GLU A 426 -32.31 38.37 -0.92
N TRP A 427 -32.70 37.56 -1.92
CA TRP A 427 -32.03 36.31 -2.24
C TRP A 427 -30.59 36.53 -2.70
N PHE A 428 -30.35 37.49 -3.60
CA PHE A 428 -29.00 37.72 -4.14
C PHE A 428 -28.06 38.28 -3.06
N ARG A 429 -28.54 39.19 -2.22
CA ARG A 429 -27.76 39.72 -1.10
C ARG A 429 -27.46 38.64 -0.07
N GLU A 430 -28.42 37.79 0.26
CA GLU A 430 -28.21 36.64 1.15
C GLU A 430 -27.23 35.63 0.55
N PHE A 431 -27.31 35.34 -0.75
CA PHE A 431 -26.34 34.49 -1.45
C PHE A 431 -24.92 35.07 -1.38
N MET A 432 -24.76 36.37 -1.64
CA MET A 432 -23.47 37.03 -1.68
C MET A 432 -22.87 37.30 -0.30
N THR A 433 -23.68 37.56 0.72
CA THR A 433 -23.19 38.08 2.02
C THR A 433 -23.64 37.29 3.24
N GLY A 434 -24.58 36.35 3.14
CA GLY A 434 -25.10 35.59 4.29
C GLY A 434 -24.02 34.80 5.05
N TRP A 435 -22.97 34.37 4.37
CA TRP A 435 -21.80 33.71 4.98
C TRP A 435 -20.99 34.62 5.93
N CYS A 436 -21.14 35.94 5.84
CA CYS A 436 -20.36 36.88 6.65
C CYS A 436 -20.66 36.75 8.15
N ALA A 437 -21.87 36.33 8.49
CA ALA A 437 -22.29 36.09 9.88
C ALA A 437 -21.83 34.71 10.42
N SER A 438 -21.40 33.81 9.53
CA SER A 438 -21.06 32.41 9.84
C SER A 438 -19.64 32.04 9.44
N VAL A 439 -18.72 33.02 9.40
CA VAL A 439 -17.29 32.76 9.18
C VAL A 439 -16.77 31.86 10.31
N PRO A 440 -16.29 30.64 10.03
CA PRO A 440 -15.74 29.77 11.05
C PRO A 440 -14.49 30.37 11.69
N ASP A 441 -14.26 30.07 12.96
CA ASP A 441 -12.91 30.23 13.54
C ASP A 441 -12.05 29.07 13.01
N PHE A 442 -11.19 29.37 12.04
CA PHE A 442 -10.34 28.36 11.43
C PHE A 442 -9.24 27.87 12.36
N GLY A 443 -8.82 28.65 13.36
CA GLY A 443 -7.68 28.32 14.22
C GLY A 443 -6.45 27.90 13.40
N ASP A 444 -6.02 26.65 13.59
CA ASP A 444 -4.90 26.02 12.85
C ASP A 444 -5.35 25.18 11.64
N ASP A 445 -6.65 25.14 11.32
CA ASP A 445 -7.21 24.35 10.21
C ASP A 445 -7.11 25.09 8.86
N MET A 446 -5.87 25.13 8.35
CA MET A 446 -5.54 25.68 7.04
C MET A 446 -6.27 24.99 5.87
N TYR A 447 -6.72 23.75 6.04
CA TYR A 447 -7.50 23.04 5.02
C TYR A 447 -8.92 23.62 4.91
N ALA A 448 -9.59 23.78 6.06
CA ALA A 448 -10.91 24.40 6.12
C ALA A 448 -10.89 25.85 5.64
N GLU A 449 -9.89 26.63 6.05
CA GLU A 449 -9.73 28.03 5.59
C GLU A 449 -9.53 28.10 4.07
N SER A 450 -8.67 27.25 3.51
CA SER A 450 -8.45 27.15 2.07
C SER A 450 -9.76 26.83 1.33
N ASN A 451 -10.50 25.82 1.76
CA ASN A 451 -11.75 25.43 1.11
C ASN A 451 -12.81 26.53 1.20
N PHE A 452 -12.87 27.23 2.34
CA PHE A 452 -13.74 28.39 2.51
C PHE A 452 -13.39 29.51 1.52
N LYS A 453 -12.10 29.85 1.37
CA LYS A 453 -11.65 30.84 0.37
C LYS A 453 -11.99 30.41 -1.06
N LEU A 454 -11.89 29.12 -1.38
CA LEU A 454 -12.32 28.61 -2.69
C LEU A 454 -13.82 28.80 -2.90
N ASN A 455 -14.66 28.55 -1.89
CA ASN A 455 -16.09 28.82 -1.94
C ASN A 455 -16.39 30.32 -2.22
N LEU A 456 -15.63 31.23 -1.60
CA LEU A 456 -15.77 32.67 -1.84
C LEU A 456 -15.40 33.07 -3.27
N LEU A 457 -14.39 32.45 -3.88
CA LEU A 457 -14.06 32.65 -5.30
C LEU A 457 -15.25 32.25 -6.20
N PHE A 458 -15.89 31.11 -5.92
CA PHE A 458 -17.10 30.68 -6.64
C PHE A 458 -18.23 31.70 -6.51
N LYS A 459 -18.50 32.21 -5.31
CA LYS A 459 -19.54 33.23 -5.08
C LYS A 459 -19.26 34.52 -5.82
N MET A 460 -18.04 35.07 -5.68
CA MET A 460 -17.65 36.31 -6.36
C MET A 460 -17.79 36.14 -7.87
N LYS A 461 -17.36 35.00 -8.41
CA LYS A 461 -17.47 34.74 -9.84
C LYS A 461 -18.93 34.62 -10.27
N PHE A 462 -19.74 33.83 -9.57
CA PHE A 462 -21.17 33.69 -9.84
C PHE A 462 -21.89 35.05 -9.79
N GLY A 463 -21.67 35.82 -8.74
CA GLY A 463 -22.26 37.14 -8.56
C GLY A 463 -21.90 38.10 -9.69
N SER A 464 -20.61 38.16 -10.07
CA SER A 464 -20.15 39.02 -11.17
C SER A 464 -20.80 38.67 -12.52
N VAL A 465 -20.97 37.37 -12.82
CA VAL A 465 -21.63 36.91 -14.05
C VAL A 465 -23.12 37.23 -14.02
N VAL A 466 -23.79 37.06 -12.88
CA VAL A 466 -25.20 37.44 -12.71
C VAL A 466 -25.41 38.93 -12.94
N VAL A 467 -24.60 39.78 -12.30
CA VAL A 467 -24.65 41.24 -12.50
C VAL A 467 -24.44 41.58 -13.97
N LYS A 468 -23.41 41.00 -14.61
CA LYS A 468 -23.13 41.24 -16.02
C LYS A 468 -24.27 40.82 -16.95
N ASN A 469 -24.90 39.69 -16.65
CA ASN A 469 -26.07 39.20 -17.38
C ASN A 469 -27.27 40.12 -17.22
N VAL A 470 -27.48 40.69 -16.03
CA VAL A 470 -28.53 41.69 -15.79
C VAL A 470 -28.26 42.98 -16.54
N GLU A 471 -27.01 43.47 -16.56
CA GLU A 471 -26.64 44.64 -17.39
C GLU A 471 -26.96 44.39 -18.87
N ASN A 472 -26.56 43.23 -19.39
CA ASN A 472 -26.83 42.83 -20.77
C ASN A 472 -28.34 42.70 -21.05
N LEU A 473 -29.10 42.18 -20.09
CA LEU A 473 -30.57 42.10 -20.17
C LEU A 473 -31.21 43.49 -20.27
N LEU A 474 -30.79 44.42 -19.42
CA LEU A 474 -31.27 45.81 -19.41
C LEU A 474 -30.85 46.55 -20.68
N ALA A 475 -29.67 46.26 -21.23
CA ALA A 475 -29.18 46.80 -22.48
C ALA A 475 -29.79 46.15 -23.74
N GLY A 476 -30.60 45.10 -23.60
CA GLY A 476 -31.22 44.38 -24.72
C GLY A 476 -30.25 43.55 -25.56
N VAL A 477 -29.09 43.18 -24.99
CA VAL A 477 -28.09 42.33 -25.67
C VAL A 477 -28.65 40.90 -25.78
N PRO A 478 -28.63 40.26 -26.96
CA PRO A 478 -29.09 38.87 -27.12
C PRO A 478 -28.33 37.91 -26.20
N MET A 479 -29.05 37.00 -25.53
CA MET A 479 -28.48 36.02 -24.59
C MET A 479 -27.36 35.16 -25.20
N SER A 480 -27.39 34.91 -26.51
CA SER A 480 -26.34 34.14 -27.20
C SER A 480 -24.96 34.81 -27.21
N LEU A 481 -24.88 36.08 -26.84
CA LEU A 481 -23.64 36.86 -26.76
C LEU A 481 -23.15 37.07 -25.32
N TRP A 482 -23.88 36.54 -24.33
CA TRP A 482 -23.51 36.71 -22.93
C TRP A 482 -22.32 35.80 -22.60
N ASP A 483 -21.37 36.33 -21.83
CA ASP A 483 -20.25 35.56 -21.28
C ASP A 483 -20.73 34.77 -20.06
N ASP A 484 -20.47 33.46 -20.02
CA ASP A 484 -20.90 32.58 -18.93
C ASP A 484 -19.92 32.58 -17.75
N GLY A 485 -18.89 33.42 -17.81
CA GLY A 485 -17.82 33.55 -16.82
C GLY A 485 -16.43 33.23 -17.37
N GLY A 486 -16.34 32.72 -18.60
CA GLY A 486 -15.09 32.47 -19.30
C GLY A 486 -14.15 31.49 -18.58
N SER A 487 -12.87 31.54 -18.92
CA SER A 487 -11.88 30.55 -18.46
C SER A 487 -11.70 30.48 -16.93
N GLU A 488 -11.95 31.57 -16.21
CA GLU A 488 -11.82 31.58 -14.75
C GLU A 488 -12.87 30.68 -14.06
N LYS A 489 -14.08 30.65 -14.63
CA LYS A 489 -15.15 29.74 -14.18
C LYS A 489 -14.73 28.28 -14.39
N ASP A 490 -14.21 27.97 -15.56
CA ASP A 490 -13.76 26.64 -15.92
C ASP A 490 -12.57 26.20 -15.03
N ASP A 491 -11.60 27.10 -14.81
CA ASP A 491 -10.48 26.88 -13.90
C ASP A 491 -10.98 26.52 -12.47
N LEU A 492 -11.99 27.23 -11.94
CA LEU A 492 -12.58 26.95 -10.63
C LEU A 492 -13.27 25.58 -10.57
N VAL A 493 -14.11 25.26 -11.56
CA VAL A 493 -14.83 23.98 -11.61
C VAL A 493 -13.83 22.82 -11.73
N SER A 494 -12.86 22.91 -12.63
CA SER A 494 -11.81 21.90 -12.78
C SER A 494 -10.94 21.77 -11.53
N TYR A 495 -10.67 22.87 -10.81
CA TYR A 495 -9.91 22.81 -9.57
C TYR A 495 -10.63 22.02 -8.47
N VAL A 496 -11.95 22.16 -8.34
CA VAL A 496 -12.74 21.37 -7.36
C VAL A 496 -12.68 19.87 -7.67
N GLU A 497 -12.66 19.48 -8.94
CA GLU A 497 -12.49 18.07 -9.33
C GLU A 497 -11.11 17.50 -8.94
N LEU A 498 -10.11 18.37 -8.77
CA LEU A 498 -8.75 18.02 -8.34
C LEU A 498 -8.53 18.19 -6.83
N LEU A 499 -9.48 18.77 -6.11
CA LEU A 499 -9.31 19.23 -4.73
C LEU A 499 -8.85 18.11 -3.80
N ASP A 500 -9.56 16.98 -3.78
CA ASP A 500 -9.20 15.83 -2.94
C ASP A 500 -7.84 15.23 -3.32
N ARG A 501 -7.41 15.39 -4.58
CA ARG A 501 -6.09 14.91 -5.01
C ARG A 501 -4.99 15.85 -4.54
N ARG A 502 -5.29 17.15 -4.40
CA ARG A 502 -4.33 18.23 -4.07
C ARG A 502 -4.24 18.53 -2.58
N SER A 503 -5.31 18.32 -1.83
CA SER A 503 -5.44 18.71 -0.45
C SER A 503 -5.98 17.56 0.40
N MET A 504 -5.62 17.56 1.68
CA MET A 504 -6.00 16.54 2.66
C MET A 504 -6.30 17.24 3.98
N PRO A 505 -7.43 16.94 4.63
CA PRO A 505 -7.76 17.51 5.92
C PRO A 505 -6.75 17.10 7.00
N VAL A 506 -6.86 17.74 8.16
CA VAL A 506 -6.06 17.39 9.33
C VAL A 506 -6.20 15.90 9.66
N PHE A 507 -5.07 15.19 9.69
CA PHE A 507 -4.99 13.75 9.84
C PHE A 507 -3.88 13.32 10.83
N PRO A 508 -4.16 12.47 11.83
CA PRO A 508 -5.49 11.97 12.20
C PRO A 508 -6.41 13.12 12.62
N ALA A 509 -7.71 12.94 12.41
CA ALA A 509 -8.69 13.96 12.78
C ALA A 509 -8.60 14.25 14.30
N SER A 510 -8.65 15.53 14.65
CA SER A 510 -8.74 15.95 16.05
C SER A 510 -10.04 15.42 16.68
N ALA A 511 -10.03 15.22 18.00
CA ALA A 511 -11.23 14.85 18.72
C ALA A 511 -12.30 15.96 18.63
N SER A 512 -13.55 15.62 18.94
CA SER A 512 -14.69 16.56 18.85
C SER A 512 -14.58 17.77 19.79
N ASP A 513 -13.71 17.70 20.80
CA ASP A 513 -13.40 18.81 21.71
C ASP A 513 -12.25 19.70 21.21
N GLY A 514 -11.74 19.45 20.00
CA GLY A 514 -10.61 20.17 19.39
C GLY A 514 -9.24 19.60 19.75
N THR A 515 -9.16 18.57 20.61
CA THR A 515 -7.88 17.99 21.02
C THR A 515 -7.18 17.32 19.82
N PRO A 516 -5.92 17.70 19.50
CA PRO A 516 -5.17 17.09 18.41
C PRO A 516 -4.95 15.58 18.60
N SER A 517 -5.13 14.82 17.52
CA SER A 517 -4.79 13.40 17.44
C SER A 517 -3.51 13.22 16.62
N TYR A 518 -2.72 12.20 16.95
CA TYR A 518 -1.43 11.97 16.29
C TYR A 518 -1.35 10.54 15.77
N ILE A 519 -0.55 10.33 14.73
CA ILE A 519 -0.27 9.00 14.18
C ILE A 519 0.22 8.11 15.34
N PRO A 520 -0.44 6.96 15.61
CA PRO A 520 -0.07 6.10 16.73
C PRO A 520 1.34 5.52 16.62
N GLU A 521 1.88 5.06 17.75
CA GLU A 521 3.10 4.26 17.77
C GLU A 521 2.99 3.05 16.84
N ASN A 522 4.07 2.76 16.10
CA ASN A 522 4.12 1.73 15.06
C ASN A 522 3.13 1.90 13.89
N CYS A 523 2.58 3.09 13.68
CA CYS A 523 1.80 3.43 12.49
C CYS A 523 2.53 4.47 11.64
N TYR A 524 2.34 4.44 10.33
CA TYR A 524 3.01 5.34 9.40
C TYR A 524 2.04 5.81 8.32
N PHE A 525 2.16 7.06 7.90
CA PHE A 525 1.43 7.59 6.76
C PHE A 525 2.33 7.56 5.53
N MET A 526 1.83 7.05 4.41
CA MET A 526 2.65 6.76 3.24
C MET A 526 1.99 7.31 1.98
N MET A 527 2.81 7.80 1.06
CA MET A 527 2.35 8.27 -0.24
C MET A 527 3.42 7.98 -1.28
N GLY A 528 3.00 7.86 -2.53
CA GLY A 528 3.90 7.78 -3.67
C GLY A 528 4.39 9.16 -4.08
N ASP A 529 5.52 9.17 -4.78
CA ASP A 529 6.18 10.38 -5.24
C ASP A 529 5.33 11.13 -6.29
N ASN A 530 4.59 10.40 -7.14
CA ASN A 530 3.60 10.98 -8.04
C ASN A 530 2.29 11.17 -7.28
N ARG A 531 2.07 12.41 -6.84
CA ARG A 531 1.02 12.75 -5.89
C ARG A 531 -0.39 12.65 -6.45
N PHE A 532 -0.57 12.86 -7.75
CA PHE A 532 -1.87 12.69 -8.41
C PHE A 532 -2.27 11.22 -8.54
N ASN A 533 -1.31 10.32 -8.73
CA ASN A 533 -1.57 8.87 -8.86
C ASN A 533 -1.35 8.09 -7.55
N SER A 534 -1.13 8.77 -6.42
CA SER A 534 -0.99 8.14 -5.11
C SER A 534 -2.24 8.30 -4.24
N LEU A 535 -3.35 7.75 -4.71
CA LEU A 535 -4.65 7.88 -4.04
C LEU A 535 -4.86 6.88 -2.90
N ASP A 536 -4.10 5.77 -2.87
CA ASP A 536 -4.40 4.62 -2.00
C ASP A 536 -4.55 4.96 -0.51
N MET A 537 -3.73 5.86 0.04
CA MET A 537 -3.74 6.16 1.49
C MET A 537 -4.51 7.43 1.86
N ARG A 538 -4.91 8.23 0.88
CA ARG A 538 -5.66 9.48 1.10
C ARG A 538 -7.16 9.31 0.86
N HIS A 539 -7.58 8.29 0.11
CA HIS A 539 -8.94 8.18 -0.40
C HIS A 539 -9.58 6.83 -0.07
N SER A 540 -10.90 6.85 0.10
CA SER A 540 -11.78 5.69 0.14
C SER A 540 -12.25 5.32 -1.28
N TYR A 541 -12.70 4.08 -1.46
CA TYR A 541 -13.43 3.66 -2.65
C TYR A 541 -14.90 4.09 -2.65
N GLU A 542 -15.40 4.56 -1.50
CA GLU A 542 -16.77 5.06 -1.36
C GLU A 542 -16.79 6.60 -1.33
N PRO A 543 -17.34 7.25 -2.37
CA PRO A 543 -17.51 8.69 -2.37
C PRO A 543 -18.68 9.12 -1.48
N HIS A 544 -18.59 10.31 -0.92
CA HIS A 544 -19.63 11.00 -0.16
C HIS A 544 -19.76 12.45 -0.65
N LEU A 545 -20.86 13.10 -0.29
CA LEU A 545 -21.10 14.49 -0.64
C LEU A 545 -20.41 15.41 0.39
N ALA A 546 -19.58 16.33 -0.08
CA ALA A 546 -18.91 17.34 0.75
C ALA A 546 -19.29 18.76 0.31
N SER A 547 -19.15 19.73 1.22
CA SER A 547 -19.29 21.16 0.94
C SER A 547 -17.93 21.85 1.09
N LEU A 548 -17.61 22.81 0.23
CA LEU A 548 -16.43 23.67 0.41
C LEU A 548 -16.53 24.55 1.67
N ALA A 549 -17.74 24.87 2.10
CA ALA A 549 -18.01 25.68 3.28
C ALA A 549 -19.29 25.19 3.96
N GLU A 550 -19.17 24.36 5.00
CA GLU A 550 -20.33 23.81 5.72
C GLU A 550 -21.15 24.89 6.44
N SER A 551 -20.51 26.01 6.82
CA SER A 551 -21.19 27.13 7.47
C SER A 551 -21.96 28.05 6.52
N ASP A 552 -21.85 27.85 5.21
CA ASP A 552 -22.54 28.63 4.19
C ASP A 552 -23.66 27.81 3.55
N LYS A 553 -24.88 28.36 3.62
CA LYS A 553 -26.09 27.75 3.05
C LYS A 553 -25.97 27.48 1.55
N PHE A 554 -25.20 28.28 0.82
CA PHE A 554 -25.00 28.15 -0.63
C PHE A 554 -23.58 27.68 -0.97
N GLY A 555 -22.94 26.97 -0.04
CA GLY A 555 -21.63 26.38 -0.23
C GLY A 555 -21.62 25.42 -1.42
N VAL A 556 -20.55 25.48 -2.22
CA VAL A 556 -20.38 24.60 -3.37
C VAL A 556 -20.26 23.15 -2.89
N LEU A 557 -21.10 22.29 -3.44
CA LEU A 557 -21.12 20.86 -3.16
C LEU A 557 -20.26 20.11 -4.17
N TYR A 558 -19.57 19.06 -3.75
CA TYR A 558 -18.78 18.22 -4.64
C TYR A 558 -18.70 16.78 -4.10
N PRO A 559 -18.57 15.78 -5.00
CA PRO A 559 -18.29 14.41 -4.56
C PRO A 559 -16.86 14.35 -4.04
N SER A 560 -16.71 13.99 -2.77
CA SER A 560 -15.43 13.75 -2.13
C SER A 560 -15.26 12.27 -1.84
N ASN A 561 -14.05 11.75 -1.94
CA ASN A 561 -13.70 10.44 -1.41
C ASN A 561 -12.49 10.50 -0.49
N ILE A 562 -12.16 11.69 0.02
CA ILE A 562 -11.04 11.87 0.95
C ILE A 562 -11.32 11.09 2.25
N ALA A 563 -10.38 10.21 2.60
CA ALA A 563 -10.44 9.37 3.79
C ALA A 563 -9.01 8.92 4.13
N PRO A 564 -8.15 9.82 4.65
CA PRO A 564 -6.77 9.51 4.92
C PRO A 564 -6.63 8.44 6.01
N MET A 565 -5.65 7.55 5.84
CA MET A 565 -5.41 6.45 6.77
C MET A 565 -3.92 6.16 6.97
N TYR A 566 -3.57 5.67 8.16
CA TYR A 566 -2.22 5.21 8.48
C TYR A 566 -2.13 3.69 8.33
N VAL A 567 -0.92 3.21 8.06
CA VAL A 567 -0.62 1.80 7.91
C VAL A 567 0.12 1.31 9.15
N PRO A 568 -0.40 0.28 9.85
CA PRO A 568 0.34 -0.32 10.95
C PRO A 568 1.57 -1.04 10.42
N ARG A 569 2.65 -1.00 11.20
CA ARG A 569 3.91 -1.66 10.91
C ARG A 569 3.75 -3.13 10.54
N SER A 570 2.80 -3.83 11.14
CA SER A 570 2.50 -5.24 10.90
C SER A 570 2.12 -5.55 9.44
N LYS A 571 1.64 -4.56 8.67
CA LYS A 571 1.32 -4.66 7.24
C LYS A 571 2.51 -4.32 6.32
N ILE A 572 3.58 -3.75 6.85
CA ILE A 572 4.81 -3.46 6.09
C ILE A 572 5.55 -4.78 5.86
N LEU A 573 5.95 -5.05 4.62
CA LEU A 573 6.68 -6.25 4.21
C LEU A 573 8.19 -6.04 4.24
N GLY A 574 8.67 -4.84 3.89
CA GLY A 574 10.09 -4.50 3.93
C GLY A 574 10.44 -3.18 3.24
N VAL A 575 11.73 -2.88 3.13
CA VAL A 575 12.27 -1.64 2.52
C VAL A 575 12.74 -1.92 1.10
N ALA A 576 12.26 -1.15 0.12
CA ALA A 576 12.75 -1.18 -1.25
C ALA A 576 14.11 -0.47 -1.31
N SER A 577 15.19 -1.24 -1.27
CA SER A 577 16.54 -0.68 -1.03
C SER A 577 17.42 -0.61 -2.27
N TYR A 578 17.11 -1.35 -3.33
CA TYR A 578 17.93 -1.34 -4.54
C TYR A 578 17.10 -1.63 -5.78
N ARG A 579 17.20 -0.76 -6.80
CA ARG A 579 16.69 -1.04 -8.15
C ARG A 579 17.80 -1.68 -8.97
N PHE A 580 17.56 -2.90 -9.46
CA PHE A 580 18.55 -3.63 -10.26
C PHE A 580 18.20 -3.70 -11.76
N TRP A 581 16.93 -3.44 -12.12
CA TRP A 581 16.45 -3.42 -13.50
C TRP A 581 15.50 -2.24 -13.73
N PRO A 582 15.55 -1.57 -14.90
CA PRO A 582 16.49 -1.79 -16.01
C PRO A 582 17.93 -1.38 -15.64
N VAL A 583 18.93 -2.01 -16.28
CA VAL A 583 20.35 -1.78 -15.97
C VAL A 583 20.76 -0.30 -16.13
N SER A 584 20.12 0.43 -17.04
CA SER A 584 20.33 1.86 -17.28
C SER A 584 19.93 2.76 -16.09
N ARG A 585 19.08 2.26 -15.18
CA ARG A 585 18.60 3.01 -14.01
C ARG A 585 19.00 2.34 -12.70
N LYS A 586 19.90 1.37 -12.70
CA LYS A 586 20.30 0.66 -11.47
C LYS A 586 20.83 1.63 -10.39
N GLY A 587 20.46 1.43 -9.14
CA GLY A 587 20.87 2.33 -8.05
C GLY A 587 20.06 2.16 -6.76
N VAL A 588 20.51 2.84 -5.71
CA VAL A 588 19.80 2.93 -4.43
C VAL A 588 18.70 4.01 -4.57
N PRO A 589 17.43 3.67 -4.28
CA PRO A 589 16.33 4.64 -4.31
C PRO A 589 16.48 5.72 -3.24
N GLY A 590 15.97 6.93 -3.47
CA GLY A 590 16.06 8.05 -2.50
C GLY A 590 17.38 8.82 -2.52
N HIS A 591 18.28 8.52 -3.47
CA HIS A 591 19.35 9.43 -3.90
C HIS A 591 19.02 9.94 -5.30
N THR A 592 17.86 10.58 -5.46
CA THR A 592 17.64 11.45 -6.61
C THR A 592 18.43 12.72 -6.37
N GLY A 593 19.69 12.71 -6.82
CA GLY A 593 20.37 13.95 -7.18
C GLY A 593 19.47 14.70 -8.14
N MET A 594 18.87 15.79 -7.67
CA MET A 594 18.31 16.83 -8.53
C MET A 594 19.34 17.27 -9.55
#